data_AF-A0A2V0NYG4-F1
#
_entry.id   AF-A0A2V0NYG4-F1
#
_cell.length_a   1.000
_cell.length_b   1.000
_cell.length_c   1.000
_cell.angle_alpha   90.00
_cell.angle_beta   90.00
_cell.angle_gamma   90.00
#
_symmetry.space_group_name_H-M   'P 1'
#
loop_
_entity.id
_entity.type
_entity.pdbx_description
1 polymer ?
#
loop_
_entity_poly.entity_id
_entity_poly.type
_entity_poly.pdbx_seq_one_letter_code
_entity_poly.pdbx_strand_id
1 'polypeptide(L)'
;MQDYRALRAGREGLPGTGKGLQAGLRARAPVLFRVAPLVASWGFGDVVTRHFHGQRQDPSKAAAMAAAGAAVGAPASAALAAWMGAAWPGGSLGVAAGKFALDQAVGWALWMAAYASLPGNEWYGAALLRTAATARAAAARAARRDPGGGGAAAGGRAAPAALAVARR
;
A
#
# COMPACT_ATOMS: atom_id res chain seq x y z
N MET A 1 34.34 -19.95 -44.29
CA MET A 1 33.29 -20.10 -43.26
C MET A 1 33.78 -19.83 -41.82
N GLN A 2 34.96 -19.22 -41.61
CA GLN A 2 35.49 -18.91 -40.27
C GLN A 2 35.28 -17.45 -39.84
N ASP A 3 35.02 -16.53 -40.77
CA ASP A 3 34.90 -15.08 -40.47
C ASP A 3 33.58 -14.63 -39.82
N TYR A 4 32.52 -15.46 -39.83
CA TYR A 4 31.24 -15.08 -39.23
C TYR A 4 31.20 -15.22 -37.70
N ARG A 5 32.14 -15.95 -37.10
CA ARG A 5 32.23 -16.10 -35.63
C ARG A 5 32.91 -14.90 -34.96
N ALA A 6 33.86 -14.26 -35.64
CA ALA A 6 34.53 -13.05 -35.15
C ALA A 6 33.57 -11.83 -35.11
N LEU A 7 32.67 -11.71 -36.09
CA LEU A 7 31.64 -10.66 -36.10
C LEU A 7 30.53 -10.84 -35.04
N ARG A 8 30.38 -12.05 -34.47
CA ARG A 8 29.44 -12.31 -33.37
C ARG A 8 30.05 -12.06 -32.00
N ALA A 9 31.37 -12.21 -31.86
CA ALA A 9 32.12 -11.88 -30.65
C ALA A 9 32.27 -10.35 -30.45
N GLY A 10 32.22 -9.55 -31.52
CA GLY A 10 32.22 -8.08 -31.44
C GLY A 10 30.91 -7.44 -30.93
N ARG A 11 29.92 -8.23 -30.49
CA ARG A 11 28.65 -7.73 -29.91
C ARG A 11 28.59 -7.78 -28.38
N GLU A 12 29.67 -8.21 -27.73
CA GLU A 12 29.86 -7.96 -26.30
C GLU A 12 30.23 -6.49 -26.13
N GLY A 13 29.30 -5.75 -25.54
CA GLY A 13 29.18 -4.31 -25.72
C GLY A 13 30.36 -3.53 -25.18
N LEU A 14 30.82 -2.58 -25.99
CA LEU A 14 31.63 -1.46 -25.56
C LEU A 14 31.03 -0.84 -24.27
N PRO A 15 31.85 -0.55 -23.25
CA PRO A 15 31.41 0.16 -22.05
C PRO A 15 30.81 1.51 -22.47
N GLY A 16 29.57 1.78 -22.04
CA GLY A 16 28.83 3.00 -22.39
C GLY A 16 27.67 2.84 -23.39
N THR A 17 27.45 1.65 -23.97
CA THR A 17 26.42 1.46 -25.03
C THR A 17 24.96 1.34 -24.55
N GLY A 18 24.62 1.73 -23.31
CA GLY A 18 23.23 1.70 -22.80
C GLY A 18 22.61 0.30 -22.68
N LYS A 19 23.27 -0.76 -23.17
CA LYS A 19 22.83 -2.17 -23.05
C LYS A 19 22.78 -2.64 -21.61
N GLY A 20 23.68 -2.16 -20.74
CA GLY A 20 23.62 -2.42 -19.30
C GLY A 20 22.42 -1.73 -18.62
N LEU A 21 22.09 -0.51 -19.07
CA LEU A 21 20.89 0.22 -18.60
C LEU A 21 19.61 -0.47 -19.09
N GLN A 22 19.55 -0.90 -20.36
CA GLN A 22 18.42 -1.64 -20.91
C GLN A 22 18.27 -3.04 -20.30
N ALA A 23 19.37 -3.75 -20.03
CA ALA A 23 19.33 -5.03 -19.34
C ALA A 23 18.89 -4.87 -17.88
N GLY A 24 19.37 -3.82 -17.19
CA GLY A 24 18.92 -3.45 -15.84
C GLY A 24 17.46 -3.00 -15.79
N LEU A 25 16.99 -2.25 -16.79
CA LEU A 25 15.58 -1.87 -16.94
C LEU A 25 14.70 -3.08 -17.24
N ARG A 26 15.14 -4.03 -18.08
CA ARG A 26 14.40 -5.28 -18.33
C ARG A 26 14.35 -6.19 -17.10
N ALA A 27 15.43 -6.25 -16.32
CA ALA A 27 15.47 -7.01 -15.07
C ALA A 27 14.62 -6.36 -13.95
N ARG A 28 14.51 -5.03 -13.92
CA ARG A 28 13.76 -4.27 -12.90
C ARG A 28 12.34 -3.88 -13.32
N ALA A 29 12.02 -3.95 -14.61
CA ALA A 29 10.68 -3.67 -15.15
C ALA A 29 9.56 -4.42 -14.42
N PRO A 30 9.68 -5.72 -14.07
CA PRO A 30 8.62 -6.43 -13.37
C PRO A 30 8.31 -5.86 -11.99
N VAL A 31 9.32 -5.29 -11.32
CA VAL A 31 9.17 -4.65 -10.01
C VAL A 31 8.56 -3.26 -10.18
N LEU A 32 9.05 -2.47 -11.14
CA LEU A 32 8.51 -1.14 -11.42
C LEU A 32 7.04 -1.18 -11.82
N PHE A 33 6.61 -2.14 -12.65
CA PHE A 33 5.19 -2.30 -13.03
C PHE A 33 4.28 -2.70 -11.86
N ARG A 34 4.82 -3.30 -10.80
CA ARG A 34 4.06 -3.65 -9.58
C ARG A 34 4.02 -2.51 -8.58
N VAL A 35 5.11 -1.74 -8.48
CA VAL A 35 5.27 -0.68 -7.49
C VAL A 35 4.69 0.65 -7.97
N ALA A 36 4.84 0.97 -9.26
CA ALA A 36 4.44 2.27 -9.81
C ALA A 36 2.94 2.59 -9.63
N PRO A 37 2.00 1.65 -9.85
CA PRO A 37 0.58 1.93 -9.60
C PRO A 37 0.30 2.26 -8.13
N LEU A 38 0.97 1.58 -7.20
CA LEU A 38 0.80 1.80 -5.78
C LEU A 38 1.37 3.16 -5.35
N VAL A 39 2.59 3.48 -5.79
CA VAL A 39 3.23 4.80 -5.58
C VAL A 39 2.35 5.93 -6.10
N ALA A 40 1.85 5.79 -7.33
CA ALA A 40 0.96 6.77 -7.94
C ALA A 40 -0.35 6.91 -7.16
N SER A 41 -0.96 5.79 -6.73
CA SER A 41 -2.20 5.81 -5.95
C SER A 41 -2.04 6.52 -4.61
N TRP A 42 -0.88 6.42 -3.97
CA TRP A 42 -0.62 7.08 -2.68
C TRP A 42 -0.48 8.59 -2.82
N GLY A 43 0.27 9.05 -3.83
CA GLY A 43 0.36 10.49 -4.16
C GLY A 43 -0.99 11.06 -4.60
N PHE A 44 -1.72 10.33 -5.44
CA PHE A 44 -3.08 10.71 -5.86
C PHE A 44 -4.05 10.78 -4.68
N GLY A 45 -3.95 9.85 -3.73
CA GLY A 45 -4.75 9.86 -2.50
C GLY A 45 -4.61 11.15 -1.70
N ASP A 46 -3.42 11.78 -1.67
CA ASP A 46 -3.23 13.07 -1.00
C ASP A 46 -3.99 14.19 -1.71
N VAL A 47 -3.91 14.24 -3.03
CA VAL A 47 -4.62 15.24 -3.86
C VAL A 47 -6.12 15.16 -3.63
N VAL A 48 -6.69 13.95 -3.66
CA VAL A 48 -8.11 13.70 -3.44
C VAL A 48 -8.53 14.08 -2.02
N THR A 49 -7.76 13.65 -1.02
CA THR A 49 -8.08 13.93 0.39
C THR A 49 -8.06 15.42 0.66
N ARG A 50 -7.07 16.15 0.15
CA ARG A 50 -7.01 17.61 0.28
C ARG A 50 -8.18 18.30 -0.40
N HIS A 51 -8.55 17.85 -1.59
CA HIS A 51 -9.68 18.40 -2.34
C HIS A 51 -10.99 18.29 -1.53
N PHE A 52 -11.31 17.11 -1.00
CA PHE A 52 -12.54 16.91 -0.23
C PHE A 52 -12.54 17.61 1.14
N HIS A 53 -11.38 17.93 1.70
CA HIS A 53 -11.27 18.63 2.99
C HIS A 53 -10.99 20.14 2.83
N GLY A 54 -11.14 20.68 1.61
CA GLY A 54 -10.93 22.10 1.34
C GLY A 54 -9.50 22.58 1.63
N GLN A 55 -8.52 21.68 1.63
CA GLN A 55 -7.12 21.99 1.90
C GLN A 55 -6.42 22.43 0.63
N ARG A 56 -5.43 23.33 0.76
CA ARG A 56 -4.57 23.71 -0.37
C ARG A 56 -3.77 22.50 -0.85
N GLN A 57 -3.71 22.36 -2.17
CA GLN A 57 -2.87 21.36 -2.83
C GLN A 57 -1.39 21.66 -2.56
N ASP A 58 -0.63 20.62 -2.21
CA ASP A 58 0.78 20.73 -1.87
C ASP A 58 1.56 19.62 -2.58
N PRO A 59 2.23 19.93 -3.70
CA PRO A 59 2.99 18.95 -4.48
C PRO A 59 4.10 18.27 -3.67
N SER A 60 4.67 18.95 -2.67
CA SER A 60 5.72 18.37 -1.82
C SER A 60 5.17 17.24 -0.95
N LYS A 61 3.93 17.36 -0.49
CA LYS A 61 3.24 16.32 0.28
C LYS A 61 2.75 15.17 -0.59
N ALA A 62 2.25 15.47 -1.79
CA ALA A 62 1.93 14.43 -2.76
C ALA A 62 3.18 13.60 -3.13
N ALA A 63 4.33 14.26 -3.31
CA ALA A 63 5.61 13.60 -3.52
C ALA A 63 6.08 12.80 -2.29
N ALA A 64 5.91 13.34 -1.07
CA ALA A 64 6.22 12.63 0.16
C ALA A 64 5.35 11.37 0.34
N MET A 65 4.06 11.44 -0.02
CA MET A 65 3.16 10.29 -0.02
C MET A 65 3.52 9.26 -1.09
N ALA A 66 3.93 9.69 -2.28
CA ALA A 66 4.46 8.79 -3.29
C ALA A 66 5.74 8.08 -2.80
N ALA A 67 6.65 8.83 -2.16
CA ALA A 67 7.86 8.26 -1.56
C ALA A 67 7.54 7.26 -0.42
N ALA A 68 6.57 7.58 0.44
CA ALA A 68 6.08 6.65 1.47
C ALA A 68 5.45 5.39 0.85
N GLY A 69 4.69 5.55 -0.24
CA GLY A 69 4.15 4.42 -1.01
C GLY A 69 5.25 3.52 -1.56
N ALA A 70 6.36 4.10 -2.05
CA ALA A 70 7.50 3.35 -2.56
C ALA A 70 8.28 2.64 -1.44
N ALA A 71 8.53 3.34 -0.33
CA ALA A 71 9.38 2.87 0.76
C ALA A 71 8.68 1.89 1.71
N VAL A 72 7.37 2.06 1.94
CA VAL A 72 6.61 1.29 2.93
C VAL A 72 5.47 0.53 2.28
N GLY A 73 4.64 1.21 1.49
CA GLY A 73 3.44 0.61 0.90
C GLY A 73 3.76 -0.58 0.01
N ALA A 74 4.76 -0.45 -0.88
CA ALA A 74 5.10 -1.49 -1.84
C ALA A 74 5.74 -2.73 -1.19
N PRO A 75 6.72 -2.59 -0.28
CA PRO A 75 7.24 -3.73 0.49
C PRO A 75 6.16 -4.42 1.34
N ALA A 76 5.29 -3.65 2.00
CA ALA A 76 4.22 -4.21 2.83
C ALA A 76 3.20 -5.00 2.00
N SER A 77 2.79 -4.46 0.84
CA SER A 77 1.85 -5.14 -0.07
C SER A 77 2.47 -6.42 -0.64
N ALA A 78 3.76 -6.39 -0.99
CA ALA A 78 4.49 -7.59 -1.45
C ALA A 78 4.58 -8.67 -0.36
N ALA A 79 4.90 -8.28 0.88
CA ALA A 79 4.94 -9.20 2.02
C ALA A 79 3.56 -9.79 2.34
N LEU A 80 2.51 -8.97 2.31
CA LEU A 80 1.14 -9.41 2.51
C LEU A 80 0.70 -10.39 1.41
N ALA A 81 1.01 -10.10 0.15
CA ALA A 81 0.71 -11.01 -0.96
C ALA A 81 1.42 -12.37 -0.80
N ALA A 82 2.68 -12.38 -0.38
CA ALA A 82 3.42 -13.61 -0.10
C ALA A 82 2.79 -14.40 1.05
N TRP A 83 2.46 -13.72 2.16
CA TRP A 83 1.78 -14.33 3.30
C TRP A 83 0.42 -14.92 2.93
N MET A 84 -0.40 -14.17 2.18
CA MET A 84 -1.71 -14.62 1.71
C MET A 84 -1.59 -15.81 0.74
N GLY A 85 -0.53 -15.84 -0.07
CA GLY A 85 -0.21 -16.98 -0.93
C GLY A 85 0.06 -18.26 -0.13
N ALA A 86 0.77 -18.14 0.99
CA ALA A 86 1.08 -19.26 1.88
C ALA A 86 -0.11 -19.66 2.78
N ALA A 87 -0.86 -18.70 3.30
CA ALA A 87 -1.96 -18.93 4.26
C ALA A 87 -3.22 -19.48 3.60
N TRP A 88 -3.50 -19.06 2.36
CA TRP A 88 -4.65 -19.54 1.58
C TRP A 88 -4.19 -20.06 0.22
N PRO A 89 -3.65 -21.29 0.17
CA PRO A 89 -3.31 -21.94 -1.08
C PRO A 89 -4.61 -22.29 -1.81
N GLY A 90 -5.03 -21.45 -2.74
CA GLY A 90 -6.28 -21.60 -3.47
C GLY A 90 -6.52 -20.46 -4.45
N GLY A 91 -7.05 -20.80 -5.63
CA GLY A 91 -7.35 -19.86 -6.72
C GLY A 91 -8.85 -19.59 -6.90
N SER A 92 -9.70 -19.96 -5.93
CA SER A 92 -11.13 -19.69 -6.04
C SER A 92 -11.40 -18.18 -6.03
N LEU A 93 -12.42 -17.75 -6.77
CA LEU A 93 -12.82 -16.34 -6.83
C LEU A 93 -13.07 -15.74 -5.45
N GLY A 94 -13.67 -16.49 -4.52
CA GLY A 94 -13.89 -16.04 -3.15
C GLY A 94 -12.60 -15.78 -2.38
N VAL A 95 -11.59 -16.64 -2.54
CA VAL A 95 -10.27 -16.44 -1.92
C VAL A 95 -9.55 -15.25 -2.58
N ALA A 96 -9.64 -15.09 -3.89
CA ALA A 96 -9.06 -13.95 -4.59
C ALA A 96 -9.69 -12.61 -4.15
N ALA A 97 -11.03 -12.57 -4.05
CA ALA A 97 -11.76 -11.40 -3.56
C ALA A 97 -11.40 -11.06 -2.11
N GLY A 98 -11.28 -12.08 -1.24
CA GLY A 98 -10.83 -11.90 0.14
C GLY A 98 -9.41 -11.35 0.24
N LYS A 99 -8.48 -11.87 -0.58
CA LYS A 99 -7.10 -11.37 -0.65
C LYS A 99 -7.04 -9.93 -1.13
N PHE A 100 -7.82 -9.59 -2.15
CA PHE A 100 -7.92 -8.22 -2.64
C PHE A 100 -8.47 -7.28 -1.56
N ALA A 101 -9.57 -7.64 -0.90
CA ALA A 101 -10.16 -6.82 0.16
C ALA A 101 -9.19 -6.59 1.32
N LEU A 102 -8.42 -7.62 1.71
CA LEU A 102 -7.40 -7.51 2.74
C LEU A 102 -6.25 -6.58 2.31
N ASP A 103 -5.79 -6.70 1.07
CA ASP A 103 -4.76 -5.83 0.49
C ASP A 103 -5.21 -4.36 0.47
N GLN A 104 -6.46 -4.10 0.08
CA GLN A 104 -7.04 -2.75 0.12
C GLN A 104 -7.15 -2.21 1.56
N ALA A 105 -7.57 -3.04 2.52
CA ALA A 105 -7.70 -2.63 3.92
C ALA A 105 -6.34 -2.27 4.55
N VAL A 106 -5.32 -3.10 4.31
CA VAL A 106 -3.96 -2.85 4.80
C VAL A 106 -3.34 -1.65 4.10
N GLY A 107 -3.47 -1.56 2.78
CA GLY A 107 -3.00 -0.43 1.99
C GLY A 107 -3.60 0.90 2.46
N TRP A 108 -4.91 0.92 2.71
CA TRP A 108 -5.59 2.10 3.24
C TRP A 108 -5.11 2.48 4.65
N ALA A 109 -4.93 1.50 5.55
CA ALA A 109 -4.43 1.75 6.90
C ALA A 109 -3.01 2.36 6.90
N LEU A 110 -2.12 1.81 6.08
CA LEU A 110 -0.76 2.32 5.92
C LEU A 110 -0.75 3.71 5.30
N TRP A 111 -1.59 3.94 4.29
CA TRP A 111 -1.74 5.25 3.66
C TRP A 111 -2.22 6.30 4.68
N MET A 112 -3.25 5.99 5.48
CA MET A 112 -3.75 6.90 6.52
C MET A 112 -2.70 7.21 7.57
N ALA A 113 -1.93 6.20 8.01
CA ALA A 113 -0.86 6.40 8.98
C ALA A 113 0.25 7.30 8.42
N ALA A 114 0.70 7.05 7.19
CA ALA A 114 1.69 7.90 6.51
C ALA A 114 1.15 9.34 6.35
N TYR A 115 -0.09 9.49 5.90
CA TYR A 115 -0.72 10.79 5.71
C TYR A 115 -0.82 11.60 7.01
N ALA A 116 -1.24 10.97 8.11
CA ALA A 116 -1.34 11.60 9.42
C ALA A 116 0.03 11.97 10.01
N SER A 117 1.10 11.28 9.62
CA SER A 117 2.46 11.55 10.09
C SER A 117 3.14 12.73 9.40
N LEU A 118 2.59 13.21 8.28
CA LEU A 118 3.15 14.37 7.57
C LEU A 118 2.85 15.67 8.33
N PRO A 119 3.84 16.58 8.46
CA PRO A 119 3.64 17.88 9.12
C PRO A 119 2.47 18.67 8.51
N GLY A 120 1.63 19.30 9.34
CA GLY A 120 0.45 20.05 8.90
C GLY A 120 -0.77 19.19 8.56
N ASN A 121 -0.73 17.88 8.85
CA ASN A 121 -1.87 16.97 8.73
C ASN A 121 -2.37 16.45 10.11
N GLU A 122 -2.01 17.13 11.20
CA GLU A 122 -2.36 16.75 12.58
C GLU A 122 -3.89 16.70 12.79
N TRP A 123 -4.60 17.58 12.06
CA TRP A 123 -6.06 17.60 12.03
C TRP A 123 -6.67 16.27 11.56
N TYR A 124 -5.98 15.59 10.62
CA TYR A 124 -6.42 14.31 10.06
C TYR A 124 -6.22 13.19 11.08
N GLY A 125 -5.06 13.16 11.75
CA GLY A 125 -4.82 12.23 12.86
C GLY A 125 -5.87 12.37 13.98
N ALA A 126 -6.19 13.60 14.38
CA ALA A 126 -7.24 13.86 15.36
C ALA A 126 -8.63 13.43 14.86
N ALA A 127 -8.95 13.61 13.57
CA ALA A 127 -10.19 13.14 12.97
C ALA A 127 -10.30 11.61 12.99
N LEU A 128 -9.23 10.89 12.65
CA LEU A 128 -9.18 9.43 12.71
C LEU A 128 -9.42 8.91 14.13
N LEU A 129 -8.78 9.51 15.14
CA LEU A 129 -8.97 9.13 16.53
C LEU A 129 -10.42 9.36 17.00
N ARG A 130 -11.04 10.47 16.60
CA ARG A 130 -12.46 10.73 16.89
C ARG A 130 -13.37 9.70 16.23
N THR A 131 -13.14 9.38 14.96
CA THR A 131 -13.93 8.36 14.24
C THR A 131 -13.75 6.97 14.85
N ALA A 132 -12.54 6.62 15.29
CA ALA A 132 -12.29 5.36 15.99
C ALA A 132 -13.02 5.31 17.35
N ALA A 133 -13.02 6.41 18.09
CA ALA A 133 -13.74 6.52 19.35
C ALA A 133 -15.26 6.40 19.18
N THR A 134 -15.84 7.05 18.15
CA THR A 134 -17.28 6.96 17.86
C THR A 134 -17.68 5.57 17.39
N ALA A 135 -16.88 4.93 16.53
CA ALA A 135 -17.09 3.55 16.10
C ALA A 135 -17.06 2.57 17.29
N ARG A 136 -16.09 2.73 18.20
CA ARG A 136 -16.00 1.91 19.41
C ARG A 136 -17.19 2.13 20.34
N ALA A 137 -17.64 3.37 20.51
CA ALA A 137 -18.82 3.68 21.31
C ALA A 137 -20.09 3.08 20.68
N ALA A 138 -20.24 3.11 19.36
CA ALA A 138 -21.35 2.48 18.64
C ALA A 138 -21.34 0.96 18.79
N ALA A 139 -20.17 0.31 18.63
CA ALA A 139 -20.02 -1.12 18.84
C ALA A 139 -20.35 -1.54 20.29
N ALA A 140 -19.89 -0.76 21.28
CA ALA A 140 -20.21 -1.00 22.68
C ALA A 140 -21.70 -0.78 23.00
N ARG A 141 -22.41 0.08 22.26
CA ARG A 141 -23.87 0.21 22.37
C ARG A 141 -24.60 -0.95 21.71
N ALA A 142 -24.12 -1.42 20.55
CA ALA A 142 -24.69 -2.58 19.86
C ALA A 142 -24.56 -3.85 20.70
N ALA A 143 -23.36 -4.11 21.25
CA ALA A 143 -23.11 -5.26 22.13
C ALA A 143 -23.94 -5.24 23.44
N ARG A 144 -24.36 -4.05 23.90
CA ARG A 144 -25.28 -3.91 25.04
C ARG A 144 -26.75 -4.11 24.69
N ARG A 145 -27.12 -3.90 23.42
CA ARG A 145 -28.49 -4.09 22.92
C ARG A 145 -28.78 -5.53 22.52
N ASP A 146 -27.75 -6.28 22.14
CA ASP A 146 -27.85 -7.68 21.81
C ASP A 146 -26.71 -8.48 22.46
N PRO A 147 -26.86 -8.87 23.74
CA PRO A 147 -25.85 -9.64 24.46
C PRO A 147 -25.76 -11.11 24.00
N GLY A 148 -26.67 -11.59 23.14
CA GLY A 148 -26.75 -12.98 22.68
C GLY A 148 -26.52 -13.20 21.17
N GLY A 149 -26.58 -12.16 20.34
CA GLY A 149 -26.49 -12.27 18.88
C GLY A 149 -25.06 -12.33 18.35
N GLY A 150 -24.71 -13.44 17.71
CA GLY A 150 -23.43 -13.73 17.04
C GLY A 150 -23.08 -12.85 15.82
N GLY A 151 -23.45 -11.57 15.79
CA GLY A 151 -23.24 -10.66 14.65
C GLY A 151 -21.88 -9.94 14.60
N ALA A 152 -21.04 -10.05 15.63
CA ALA A 152 -19.82 -9.23 15.76
C ALA A 152 -18.51 -9.90 15.32
N ALA A 153 -18.54 -11.06 14.64
CA ALA A 153 -17.32 -11.80 14.31
C ALA A 153 -16.49 -11.19 13.16
N ALA A 154 -17.04 -10.35 12.29
CA ALA A 154 -16.32 -9.84 11.11
C ALA A 154 -15.75 -8.40 11.27
N GLY A 155 -16.40 -7.52 12.03
CA GLY A 155 -16.02 -6.09 12.12
C GLY A 155 -15.13 -5.72 13.32
N GLY A 156 -15.12 -6.53 14.38
CA GLY A 156 -14.49 -6.19 15.67
C GLY A 156 -13.00 -6.50 15.79
N ARG A 157 -12.44 -7.33 14.90
CA ARG A 157 -11.04 -7.78 15.01
C ARG A 157 -10.02 -6.92 14.26
N ALA A 158 -10.46 -5.94 13.46
CA ALA A 158 -9.55 -5.05 12.74
C ALA A 158 -9.07 -3.84 13.57
N ALA A 159 -9.72 -3.54 14.70
CA ALA A 159 -9.46 -2.33 15.49
C ALA A 159 -8.34 -2.39 16.56
N PRO A 160 -7.77 -3.53 17.02
CA PRO A 160 -6.77 -3.46 18.10
C PRO A 160 -5.32 -3.26 17.62
N ALA A 161 -4.99 -3.42 16.34
CA ALA A 161 -3.59 -3.32 15.89
C ALA A 161 -3.11 -1.86 15.73
N ALA A 162 -3.96 -0.96 15.21
CA ALA A 162 -3.59 0.43 14.98
C ALA A 162 -3.38 1.24 16.29
N LEU A 163 -4.02 0.83 17.39
CA LEU A 163 -3.94 1.52 18.67
C LEU A 163 -2.67 1.17 19.49
N ALA A 164 -2.03 0.04 19.19
CA ALA A 164 -0.85 -0.43 19.93
C ALA A 164 0.45 0.30 19.49
N VAL A 165 0.49 0.82 18.26
CA VAL A 165 1.64 1.55 17.72
C VAL A 165 1.62 3.03 18.13
N ALA A 166 0.44 3.63 18.33
CA ALA A 166 0.31 5.04 18.71
C ALA A 166 0.57 5.33 20.22
N ARG A 167 0.99 4.32 21.00
CA ARG A 167 1.29 4.44 22.44
C ARG A 167 2.78 4.23 22.77
N ARG A 168 3.65 4.14 21.78
CA ARG A 168 5.11 4.15 21.93
C ARG A 168 5.66 5.41 21.29
#